data_AF-A0A1F5Q5H0-F1
#
_entry.id   AF-A0A1F5Q5H0-F1
#
_cell.length_a   1.000
_cell.length_b   1.000
_cell.length_c   1.000
_cell.angle_alpha   90.00
_cell.angle_beta   90.00
_cell.angle_gamma   90.00
#
_symmetry.space_group_name_H-M   'P 1'
#
loop_
_entity.id
_entity.type
_entity.pdbx_description
1 polymer ?
#
loop_
_entity_poly.entity_id
_entity_poly.type
_entity_poly.pdbx_seq_one_letter_code
_entity_poly.pdbx_strand_id
1 'polypeptide(L)'
;MSFLTDYISLITEVLFAGVFGWIFFFIFLSALVYMLWWLKRDRNRNKFMDAVKWVFLEVKVDELNEKSPLAMEQIFAALHAIHQNFTWGEMLNGKVVLFVSCEIVSLGGKVSYVFKLPERYRNLLESALFAQYPKAEVHEVEDYLRNIPHHYDPEFAPFDFWGTQWLKKKVSEYPIRTYAQTESFEHSAQETFVDPLSNVIEVMSNLQPYELMAYQVIIKPVNDDWKEHARHLVKKLKGEPMEHGESIWGKILFTVPSLLLDALFSAFSGPADEKARPKTRADEPPPSLMLHKTDIEKFVITSIERSLGKISYEVRVRTLYLTPKDKLNKALRVPEIVGALRNFDDINLNGLKPDIGHSWTDKAYKISEKLEQPYLRMNILKRKRHMLHYFRVRSHWKGIGKVMMNTEELASIFHFPQVPHSRVSQLERVSAVKAAPPMDLPIK
;
A
#
# COMPACT_ATOMS: atom_id res chain seq x y z
N MET A 1 34.87 57.48 -11.50
CA MET A 1 33.58 56.79 -11.32
C MET A 1 33.61 55.38 -11.92
N SER A 2 33.99 55.17 -13.19
CA SER A 2 33.99 53.81 -13.80
C SER A 2 34.98 52.82 -13.16
N PHE A 3 36.18 53.26 -12.82
CA PHE A 3 37.17 52.36 -12.18
C PHE A 3 36.73 51.83 -10.81
N LEU A 4 35.96 52.63 -10.06
CA LEU A 4 35.46 52.22 -8.75
C LEU A 4 34.30 51.23 -8.90
N THR A 5 33.44 51.42 -9.91
CA THR A 5 32.35 50.49 -10.21
C THR A 5 32.87 49.16 -10.76
N ASP A 6 33.93 49.17 -11.58
CA ASP A 6 34.55 47.96 -12.13
C ASP A 6 35.32 47.16 -11.06
N TYR A 7 35.92 47.86 -10.09
CA TYR A 7 36.59 47.20 -8.96
C TYR A 7 35.58 46.59 -7.98
N ILE A 8 34.47 47.28 -7.71
CA ILE A 8 33.38 46.76 -6.88
C ILE A 8 32.70 45.57 -7.57
N SER A 9 32.45 45.63 -8.88
CA SER A 9 31.86 44.50 -9.63
C SER A 9 32.76 43.27 -9.59
N LEU A 10 34.07 43.43 -9.80
CA LEU A 10 35.06 42.35 -9.71
C LEU A 10 35.08 41.71 -8.31
N ILE A 11 35.09 42.52 -7.24
CA ILE A 11 35.05 42.00 -5.87
C ILE A 11 33.73 41.27 -5.60
N THR A 12 32.60 41.82 -6.06
CA THR A 12 31.31 41.15 -5.90
C THR A 12 31.25 39.84 -6.69
N GLU A 13 31.80 39.76 -7.90
CA GLU A 13 31.87 38.53 -8.69
C GLU A 13 32.76 37.47 -8.05
N VAL A 14 33.92 37.86 -7.50
CA VAL A 14 34.83 36.94 -6.80
C VAL A 14 34.21 36.45 -5.48
N LEU A 15 33.56 37.34 -4.71
CA LEU A 15 32.84 36.96 -3.49
C LEU A 15 31.62 36.09 -3.80
N PHE A 16 30.88 36.40 -4.86
CA PHE A 16 29.73 35.63 -5.31
C PHE A 16 30.17 34.25 -5.82
N ALA A 17 31.19 34.16 -6.68
CA ALA A 17 31.73 32.88 -7.15
C ALA A 17 32.31 32.02 -6.01
N GLY A 18 32.98 32.65 -5.03
CA GLY A 18 33.45 31.97 -3.83
C GLY A 18 32.31 31.42 -2.98
N VAL A 19 31.40 32.30 -2.52
CA VAL A 19 30.30 31.92 -1.62
C VAL A 19 29.33 30.95 -2.30
N PHE A 20 28.92 31.20 -3.54
CA PHE A 20 28.04 30.28 -4.28
C PHE A 20 28.74 28.97 -4.62
N GLY A 21 30.04 29.00 -4.95
CA GLY A 21 30.84 27.79 -5.16
C GLY A 21 30.88 26.89 -3.93
N TRP A 22 31.08 27.47 -2.74
CA TRP A 22 31.02 26.73 -1.47
C TRP A 22 29.60 26.20 -1.17
N ILE A 23 28.55 26.97 -1.44
CA ILE A 23 27.16 26.51 -1.27
C ILE A 23 26.87 25.31 -2.17
N PHE A 24 27.18 25.38 -3.46
CA PHE A 24 27.00 24.25 -4.39
C PHE A 24 27.85 23.05 -3.98
N PHE A 25 29.08 23.27 -3.51
CA PHE A 25 29.93 22.21 -2.98
C PHE A 25 29.31 21.51 -1.77
N PHE A 26 28.79 22.24 -0.77
CA PHE A 26 28.14 21.65 0.39
C PHE A 26 26.81 20.96 0.06
N ILE A 27 26.03 21.50 -0.89
CA ILE A 27 24.82 20.82 -1.40
C ILE A 27 25.20 19.51 -2.10
N PHE A 28 26.22 19.53 -2.96
CA PHE A 28 26.69 18.33 -3.64
C PHE A 28 27.26 17.30 -2.65
N LEU A 29 28.08 17.73 -1.70
CA LEU A 29 28.66 16.87 -0.67
C LEU A 29 27.58 16.27 0.23
N SER A 30 26.61 17.07 0.67
CA SER A 30 25.48 16.57 1.47
C SER A 30 24.61 15.59 0.69
N ALA A 31 24.35 15.84 -0.60
CA ALA A 31 23.66 14.90 -1.48
C ALA A 31 24.45 13.59 -1.66
N LEU A 32 25.78 13.67 -1.80
CA LEU A 32 26.67 12.51 -1.91
C LEU A 32 26.67 11.68 -0.62
N VAL A 33 26.83 12.34 0.54
CA VAL A 33 26.78 11.69 1.86
C VAL A 33 25.41 11.04 2.08
N TYR A 34 24.32 11.74 1.73
CA TYR A 34 22.97 11.20 1.81
C TYR A 34 22.79 9.97 0.90
N MET A 35 23.32 10.01 -0.33
CA MET A 35 23.26 8.89 -1.28
C MET A 35 24.05 7.67 -0.76
N LEU A 36 25.26 7.88 -0.23
CA LEU A 36 26.06 6.81 0.36
C LEU A 36 25.39 6.21 1.60
N TRP A 37 24.82 7.06 2.46
CA TRP A 37 24.05 6.62 3.62
C TRP A 37 22.82 5.81 3.20
N TRP A 38 22.09 6.26 2.17
CA TRP A 38 20.93 5.56 1.61
C TRP A 38 21.32 4.18 1.06
N LEU A 39 22.40 4.08 0.29
CA LEU A 39 22.91 2.81 -0.23
C LEU A 39 23.36 1.86 0.89
N LYS A 40 24.09 2.37 1.88
CA LYS A 40 24.49 1.58 3.06
C LYS A 40 23.27 1.07 3.82
N ARG A 41 22.26 1.91 4.01
CA ARG A 41 21.00 1.56 4.66
C ARG A 41 20.24 0.48 3.88
N ASP A 42 20.08 0.60 2.56
CA ASP A 42 19.41 -0.43 1.75
C ASP A 42 20.20 -1.75 1.78
N ARG A 43 21.54 -1.70 1.69
CA ARG A 43 22.39 -2.89 1.82
C ARG A 43 22.21 -3.58 3.17
N ASN A 44 22.24 -2.83 4.26
CA ASN A 44 22.06 -3.39 5.61
C ASN A 44 20.66 -4.03 5.78
N ARG A 45 19.63 -3.39 5.23
CA ARG A 45 18.27 -3.94 5.21
C ARG A 45 18.16 -5.23 4.41
N ASN A 46 18.75 -5.26 3.21
CA ASN A 46 18.75 -6.48 2.39
C ASN A 46 19.48 -7.61 3.13
N LYS A 47 20.65 -7.36 3.74
CA LYS A 47 21.37 -8.35 4.55
C LYS A 47 20.53 -8.90 5.71
N PHE A 48 19.80 -8.04 6.42
CA PHE A 48 18.90 -8.47 7.48
C PHE A 48 17.78 -9.37 6.94
N MET A 49 17.22 -9.02 5.79
CA MET A 49 16.10 -9.73 5.15
C MET A 49 16.51 -11.06 4.53
N ASP A 50 17.74 -11.15 4.01
CA ASP A 50 18.33 -12.38 3.48
C ASP A 50 18.67 -13.37 4.61
N ALA A 51 18.91 -12.89 5.83
CA ALA A 51 19.13 -13.73 7.01
C ALA A 51 17.83 -14.34 7.58
N VAL A 52 16.67 -13.82 7.21
CA VAL A 52 15.37 -14.35 7.65
C VAL A 52 14.98 -15.51 6.75
N LYS A 53 14.67 -16.67 7.34
CA LYS A 53 14.10 -17.81 6.60
C LYS A 53 12.61 -17.57 6.34
N TRP A 54 12.23 -17.59 5.07
CA TRP A 54 10.86 -17.37 4.60
C TRP A 54 10.24 -18.69 4.19
N VAL A 55 8.97 -18.87 4.53
CA VAL A 55 8.14 -20.02 4.10
C VAL A 55 6.94 -19.53 3.30
N PHE A 56 6.49 -20.36 2.35
CA PHE A 56 5.28 -20.12 1.57
C PHE A 56 4.26 -21.20 1.93
N LEU A 57 3.08 -20.77 2.38
CA LEU A 57 2.00 -21.64 2.78
C LEU A 57 0.83 -21.45 1.83
N GLU A 58 0.47 -22.48 1.07
CA GLU A 58 -0.79 -22.54 0.35
C GLU A 58 -1.89 -22.92 1.35
N VAL A 59 -2.95 -22.12 1.39
CA VAL A 59 -4.11 -22.36 2.25
C VAL A 59 -5.31 -22.67 1.37
N LYS A 60 -5.91 -23.84 1.60
CA LYS A 60 -7.16 -24.26 0.97
C LYS A 60 -8.26 -24.24 2.01
N VAL A 61 -9.36 -23.61 1.65
CA VAL A 61 -10.57 -23.57 2.49
C VAL A 61 -11.65 -24.39 1.80
N ASP A 62 -12.53 -24.99 2.60
CA ASP A 62 -13.70 -25.72 2.14
C ASP A 62 -14.50 -24.89 1.11
N GLU A 63 -14.94 -25.53 0.01
CA GLU A 63 -15.69 -24.87 -1.06
C GLU A 63 -17.03 -24.31 -0.55
N LEU A 64 -17.56 -24.88 0.53
CA LEU A 64 -18.79 -24.47 1.19
C LEU A 64 -18.53 -23.53 2.38
N ASN A 65 -17.54 -22.64 2.25
CA ASN A 65 -17.23 -21.68 3.30
C ASN A 65 -18.32 -20.60 3.43
N GLU A 66 -18.95 -20.57 4.61
CA GLU A 66 -19.98 -19.58 4.96
C GLU A 66 -19.43 -18.41 5.79
N LYS A 67 -18.14 -18.43 6.14
CA LYS A 67 -17.55 -17.40 6.98
C LYS A 67 -17.44 -16.08 6.22
N SER A 68 -18.00 -15.04 6.82
CA SER A 68 -17.88 -13.65 6.34
C SER A 68 -16.44 -13.14 6.37
N PRO A 69 -16.10 -12.08 5.62
CA PRO A 69 -14.79 -11.42 5.66
C PRO A 69 -14.32 -11.00 7.07
N LEU A 70 -15.24 -10.83 8.03
CA LEU A 70 -14.93 -10.61 9.45
C LEU A 70 -13.97 -11.68 10.02
N ALA A 71 -14.07 -12.93 9.58
CA ALA A 71 -13.15 -14.00 10.00
C ALA A 71 -11.70 -13.68 9.59
N MET A 72 -11.49 -13.12 8.40
CA MET A 72 -10.17 -12.68 7.95
C MET A 72 -9.70 -11.42 8.70
N GLU A 73 -10.62 -10.53 9.08
CA GLU A 73 -10.29 -9.40 9.96
C GLU A 73 -9.66 -9.85 11.28
N GLN A 74 -10.19 -10.92 11.89
CA GLN A 74 -9.63 -11.50 13.12
C GLN A 74 -8.26 -12.14 12.90
N ILE A 75 -8.02 -12.78 11.75
CA ILE A 75 -6.69 -13.29 11.39
C ILE A 75 -5.69 -12.15 11.28
N PHE A 76 -6.06 -11.06 10.61
CA PHE A 76 -5.20 -9.87 10.54
C PHE A 76 -5.01 -9.20 11.91
N ALA A 77 -5.99 -9.23 12.80
CA ALA A 77 -5.78 -8.76 14.17
C ALA A 77 -4.73 -9.62 14.90
N ALA A 78 -4.80 -10.96 14.80
CA ALA A 78 -3.84 -11.87 15.40
C ALA A 78 -2.42 -11.72 14.82
N LEU A 79 -2.30 -11.53 13.50
CA LEU A 79 -1.01 -11.31 12.82
C LEU A 79 -0.33 -10.00 13.22
N HIS A 80 -1.04 -9.06 13.85
CA HIS A 80 -0.43 -7.80 14.29
C HIS A 80 0.59 -8.04 15.41
N ALA A 81 0.51 -9.18 16.09
CA ALA A 81 1.53 -9.62 17.06
C ALA A 81 2.95 -9.79 16.46
N ILE A 82 3.09 -9.80 15.12
CA ILE A 82 4.39 -9.73 14.43
C ILE A 82 5.11 -8.39 14.67
N HIS A 83 4.37 -7.37 15.13
CA HIS A 83 4.89 -6.04 15.36
C HIS A 83 6.11 -6.03 16.30
N GLN A 84 7.15 -5.31 15.88
CA GLN A 84 8.40 -5.16 16.64
C GLN A 84 8.81 -3.69 16.66
N ASN A 85 9.09 -3.18 17.85
CA ASN A 85 9.68 -1.87 18.02
C ASN A 85 11.21 -2.01 18.00
N PHE A 86 11.86 -1.25 17.12
CA PHE A 86 13.32 -1.16 17.06
C PHE A 86 13.76 0.21 17.54
N THR A 87 14.88 0.23 18.26
CA THR A 87 15.53 1.49 18.61
C THR A 87 16.14 2.15 17.36
N TRP A 88 16.36 3.47 17.41
CA TRP A 88 16.94 4.20 16.28
C TRP A 88 18.29 3.62 15.81
N GLY A 89 19.15 3.20 16.74
CA GLY A 89 20.42 2.55 16.43
C GLY A 89 20.27 1.21 15.70
N GLU A 90 19.26 0.41 16.06
CA GLU A 90 18.95 -0.84 15.37
C GLU A 90 18.40 -0.62 13.96
N MET A 91 17.58 0.41 13.79
CA MET A 91 17.08 0.81 12.47
C MET A 91 18.21 1.30 11.56
N LEU A 92 19.23 1.98 12.11
CA LEU A 92 20.45 2.34 11.39
C LEU A 92 21.28 1.12 10.99
N ASN A 93 21.32 0.11 11.86
CA ASN A 93 21.92 -1.19 11.54
C ASN A 93 21.12 -2.00 10.51
N GLY A 94 19.97 -1.48 10.06
CA GLY A 94 19.17 -2.04 8.98
C GLY A 94 18.09 -3.02 9.45
N LYS A 95 17.86 -3.17 10.76
CA LYS A 95 16.72 -3.95 11.26
C LYS A 95 15.42 -3.30 10.79
N VAL A 96 14.50 -4.12 10.28
CA VAL A 96 13.18 -3.69 9.81
C VAL A 96 12.13 -4.61 10.37
N VAL A 97 10.93 -4.06 10.61
CA VAL A 97 9.77 -4.86 10.99
C VAL A 97 9.48 -5.85 9.86
N LEU A 98 9.31 -7.11 10.23
CA LEU A 98 8.97 -8.15 9.27
C LEU A 98 7.53 -7.95 8.79
N PHE A 99 7.25 -8.46 7.61
CA PHE A 99 5.96 -8.33 6.94
C PHE A 99 5.47 -9.71 6.50
N VAL A 100 4.20 -9.77 6.14
CA VAL A 100 3.54 -10.94 5.56
C VAL A 100 3.06 -10.58 4.17
N SER A 101 3.22 -11.46 3.19
CA SER A 101 2.61 -11.34 1.88
C SER A 101 1.40 -12.25 1.82
N CYS A 102 0.23 -11.71 1.55
CA CYS A 102 -1.00 -12.45 1.30
C CYS A 102 -1.27 -12.40 -0.19
N GLU A 103 -1.29 -13.54 -0.88
CA GLU A 103 -1.29 -13.61 -2.33
C GLU A 103 -2.45 -14.46 -2.82
N ILE A 104 -3.18 -13.95 -3.82
CA ILE A 104 -4.13 -14.72 -4.63
C ILE A 104 -3.42 -14.97 -5.94
N VAL A 105 -3.23 -16.24 -6.31
CA VAL A 105 -2.50 -16.64 -7.51
C VAL A 105 -3.42 -17.48 -8.37
N SER A 106 -3.54 -17.13 -9.65
CA SER A 106 -4.21 -17.96 -10.63
C SER A 106 -3.23 -18.47 -11.67
N LEU A 107 -3.15 -19.80 -11.77
CA LEU A 107 -2.37 -20.52 -12.77
C LEU A 107 -3.36 -21.22 -13.70
N GLY A 108 -3.55 -20.69 -14.90
CA GLY A 108 -4.44 -21.30 -15.88
C GLY A 108 -5.90 -21.40 -15.44
N GLY A 109 -6.37 -20.45 -14.61
CA GLY A 109 -7.72 -20.42 -14.07
C GLY A 109 -7.88 -21.10 -12.71
N LYS A 110 -6.86 -21.80 -12.20
CA LYS A 110 -6.87 -22.36 -10.85
C LYS A 110 -6.41 -21.32 -9.84
N VAL A 111 -7.33 -20.86 -9.00
CA VAL A 111 -7.07 -19.88 -7.95
C VAL A 111 -6.56 -20.57 -6.68
N SER A 112 -5.39 -20.18 -6.21
CA SER A 112 -4.77 -20.62 -4.96
C SER A 112 -4.45 -19.41 -4.07
N TYR A 113 -4.59 -19.58 -2.75
CA TYR A 113 -4.23 -18.58 -1.75
C TYR A 113 -2.89 -18.94 -1.13
N VAL A 114 -1.90 -18.03 -1.22
CA VAL A 114 -0.53 -18.27 -0.75
C VAL A 114 -0.11 -17.18 0.24
N PHE A 115 0.42 -17.59 1.38
CA PHE A 115 0.98 -16.70 2.39
C PHE A 115 2.49 -16.85 2.45
N LYS A 116 3.24 -15.75 2.28
CA LYS A 116 4.68 -15.70 2.54
C LYS A 116 4.92 -15.01 3.87
N LEU A 117 5.59 -15.70 4.80
CA LEU A 117 5.92 -15.17 6.11
C LEU A 117 7.25 -15.73 6.64
N PRO A 118 7.85 -15.10 7.66
CA PRO A 118 9.00 -15.66 8.35
C PRO A 118 8.63 -16.96 9.06
N GLU A 119 9.49 -17.98 8.98
CA GLU A 119 9.24 -19.32 9.54
C GLU A 119 8.85 -19.28 11.03
N ARG A 120 9.47 -18.37 11.81
CA ARG A 120 9.18 -18.19 13.24
C ARG A 120 7.71 -17.81 13.54
N TYR A 121 6.96 -17.32 12.56
CA TYR A 121 5.56 -16.92 12.70
C TYR A 121 4.58 -17.90 12.03
N ARG A 122 5.07 -19.03 11.53
CA ARG A 122 4.21 -20.09 10.94
C ARG A 122 3.08 -20.50 11.89
N ASN A 123 3.44 -20.87 13.13
CA ASN A 123 2.46 -21.31 14.13
C ASN A 123 1.44 -20.23 14.48
N LEU A 124 1.83 -18.94 14.43
CA LEU A 124 0.92 -17.82 14.69
C LEU A 124 -0.16 -17.74 13.60
N LEU A 125 0.24 -17.85 12.33
CA LEU A 125 -0.69 -17.84 11.20
C LEU A 125 -1.58 -19.08 11.21
N GLU A 126 -1.01 -20.28 11.38
CA GLU A 126 -1.76 -21.53 11.43
C GLU A 126 -2.80 -21.52 12.57
N SER A 127 -2.42 -21.08 13.76
CA SER A 127 -3.35 -20.98 14.90
C SER A 127 -4.49 -19.99 14.63
N ALA A 128 -4.18 -18.84 14.02
CA ALA A 128 -5.19 -17.85 13.67
C ALA A 128 -6.13 -18.36 12.56
N LEU A 129 -5.59 -19.08 11.57
CA LEU A 129 -6.35 -19.70 10.50
C LEU A 129 -7.29 -20.78 11.05
N PHE A 130 -6.79 -21.75 11.82
CA PHE A 130 -7.61 -22.85 12.35
C PHE A 130 -8.67 -22.38 13.35
N ALA A 131 -8.44 -21.26 14.05
CA ALA A 131 -9.45 -20.66 14.93
C ALA A 131 -10.68 -20.16 14.16
N GLN A 132 -10.49 -19.66 12.93
CA GLN A 132 -11.57 -19.10 12.11
C GLN A 132 -12.09 -20.11 11.07
N TYR A 133 -11.20 -20.95 10.54
CA TYR A 133 -11.42 -21.95 9.51
C TYR A 133 -10.90 -23.32 9.99
N PRO A 134 -11.64 -24.05 10.84
CA PRO A 134 -11.18 -25.32 11.41
C PRO A 134 -10.91 -26.42 10.38
N LYS A 135 -11.59 -26.37 9.22
CA LYS A 135 -11.44 -27.31 8.11
C LYS A 135 -10.40 -26.88 7.06
N ALA A 136 -9.68 -25.77 7.27
CA ALA A 136 -8.69 -25.33 6.30
C ALA A 136 -7.52 -26.32 6.23
N GLU A 137 -6.97 -26.51 5.04
CA GLU A 137 -5.76 -27.29 4.81
C GLU A 137 -4.61 -26.32 4.51
N VAL A 138 -3.48 -26.50 5.20
CA VAL A 138 -2.28 -25.67 5.04
C VAL A 138 -1.13 -26.52 4.53
N HIS A 139 -0.60 -26.20 3.37
CA HIS A 139 0.52 -26.91 2.74
C HIS A 139 1.69 -25.96 2.51
N GLU A 140 2.90 -26.42 2.81
CA GLU A 140 4.11 -25.68 2.43
C GLU A 140 4.40 -25.93 0.95
N VAL A 141 4.55 -24.85 0.18
CA VAL A 141 4.77 -24.88 -1.26
C VAL A 141 6.04 -24.12 -1.63
N GLU A 142 6.59 -24.38 -2.81
CA GLU A 142 7.67 -23.56 -3.34
C GLU A 142 7.15 -22.23 -3.91
N ASP A 143 8.00 -21.20 -3.99
CA ASP A 143 7.63 -19.93 -4.65
C ASP A 143 7.27 -20.19 -6.11
N TYR A 144 6.03 -19.89 -6.49
CA TYR A 144 5.54 -20.03 -7.86
C TYR A 144 6.32 -19.15 -8.86
N LEU A 145 7.08 -18.16 -8.40
CA LEU A 145 7.98 -17.35 -9.24
C LEU A 145 9.43 -17.86 -9.28
N ARG A 146 9.76 -19.00 -8.67
CA ARG A 146 11.13 -19.54 -8.60
C ARG A 146 11.77 -19.73 -9.98
N ASN A 147 10.99 -20.16 -10.96
CA ASN A 147 11.47 -20.46 -12.31
C ASN A 147 11.61 -19.21 -13.20
N ILE A 148 11.28 -18.04 -12.69
CA ILE A 148 11.32 -16.80 -13.46
C ILE A 148 12.70 -16.14 -13.28
N PRO A 149 13.40 -15.80 -14.37
CA PRO A 149 14.74 -15.24 -14.32
C PRO A 149 14.83 -13.96 -13.49
N HIS A 150 15.98 -13.80 -12.84
CA HIS A 150 16.18 -12.69 -11.91
C HIS A 150 16.15 -11.31 -12.59
N HIS A 151 16.66 -11.28 -13.81
CA HIS A 151 16.73 -10.10 -14.65
C HIS A 151 15.81 -10.27 -15.85
N TYR A 152 14.86 -9.35 -15.97
CA TYR A 152 14.01 -9.29 -17.15
C TYR A 152 14.78 -8.67 -18.32
N ASP A 153 14.94 -9.46 -19.37
CA ASP A 153 15.41 -9.02 -20.66
C ASP A 153 14.38 -9.40 -21.74
N PRO A 154 13.76 -8.42 -22.43
CA PRO A 154 12.78 -8.69 -23.48
C PRO A 154 13.30 -9.60 -24.60
N GLU A 155 14.61 -9.62 -24.86
CA GLU A 155 15.18 -10.40 -25.97
C GLU A 155 15.22 -11.89 -25.63
N PHE A 156 15.68 -12.23 -24.41
CA PHE A 156 15.93 -13.60 -23.97
C PHE A 156 14.83 -14.20 -23.09
N ALA A 157 13.97 -13.38 -22.48
CA ALA A 157 12.93 -13.88 -21.60
C ALA A 157 11.86 -14.67 -22.39
N PRO A 158 11.47 -15.87 -21.92
CA PRO A 158 10.43 -16.67 -22.58
C PRO A 158 9.00 -16.15 -22.31
N PHE A 159 8.86 -15.08 -21.54
CA PHE A 159 7.58 -14.52 -21.10
C PHE A 159 7.56 -13.00 -21.29
N ASP A 160 6.36 -12.47 -21.43
CA ASP A 160 6.08 -11.04 -21.27
C ASP A 160 5.07 -10.86 -20.11
N PHE A 161 5.04 -9.67 -19.53
CA PHE A 161 4.14 -9.39 -18.43
C PHE A 161 3.69 -7.93 -18.38
N TRP A 162 2.55 -7.74 -17.75
CA TRP A 162 2.06 -6.46 -17.26
C TRP A 162 2.01 -6.48 -15.74
N GLY A 163 2.34 -5.37 -15.11
CA GLY A 163 2.17 -5.23 -13.67
C GLY A 163 1.98 -3.79 -13.25
N THR A 164 1.36 -3.62 -12.09
CA THR A 164 1.17 -2.32 -11.47
C THR A 164 1.10 -2.45 -9.96
N GLN A 165 1.35 -1.34 -9.29
CA GLN A 165 1.05 -1.17 -7.88
C GLN A 165 -0.23 -0.36 -7.71
N TRP A 166 -1.05 -0.73 -6.75
CA TRP A 166 -2.28 -0.02 -6.41
C TRP A 166 -2.04 0.95 -5.26
N LEU A 167 -2.65 2.13 -5.38
CA LEU A 167 -2.58 3.21 -4.39
C LEU A 167 -4.00 3.64 -4.00
N LYS A 168 -4.13 4.24 -2.82
CA LYS A 168 -5.33 4.99 -2.46
C LYS A 168 -5.47 6.24 -3.34
N LYS A 169 -6.71 6.56 -3.75
CA LYS A 169 -7.02 7.76 -4.55
C LYS A 169 -6.82 9.04 -3.75
N LYS A 170 -7.38 9.06 -2.54
CA LYS A 170 -7.28 10.13 -1.52
C LYS A 170 -6.20 9.79 -0.49
N VAL A 171 -5.98 10.71 0.45
CA VAL A 171 -5.05 10.55 1.58
C VAL A 171 -5.37 9.27 2.37
N SER A 172 -4.34 8.64 2.95
CA SER A 172 -4.43 7.28 3.53
C SER A 172 -5.41 7.14 4.68
N GLU A 173 -5.75 8.24 5.34
CA GLU A 173 -6.69 8.33 6.46
C GLU A 173 -8.15 8.08 6.05
N TYR A 174 -8.50 8.30 4.78
CA TYR A 174 -9.80 7.91 4.26
C TYR A 174 -9.84 6.40 4.01
N PRO A 175 -10.82 5.67 4.57
CA PRO A 175 -10.96 4.24 4.32
C PRO A 175 -11.47 3.99 2.89
N ILE A 176 -11.14 2.84 2.31
CA ILE A 176 -11.84 2.32 1.11
C ILE A 176 -13.25 1.84 1.48
N ARG A 177 -14.06 1.50 0.48
CA ARG A 177 -15.33 0.81 0.72
C ARG A 177 -15.04 -0.55 1.37
N THR A 178 -15.68 -0.81 2.50
CA THR A 178 -15.49 -2.05 3.27
C THR A 178 -16.65 -3.03 3.12
N TYR A 179 -16.43 -4.29 3.50
CA TYR A 179 -17.48 -5.32 3.53
C TYR A 179 -18.66 -4.91 4.43
N ALA A 180 -18.39 -4.33 5.61
CA ALA A 180 -19.44 -3.95 6.55
C ALA A 180 -20.36 -2.84 6.02
N GLN A 181 -19.83 -1.95 5.18
CA GLN A 181 -20.65 -0.94 4.49
C GLN A 181 -21.50 -1.56 3.39
N THR A 182 -21.02 -2.64 2.76
CA THR A 182 -21.73 -3.33 1.68
C THR A 182 -22.87 -4.20 2.22
N GLU A 183 -22.66 -4.86 3.37
CA GLU A 183 -23.70 -5.56 4.14
C GLU A 183 -24.84 -4.62 4.58
N SER A 184 -24.55 -3.34 4.80
CA SER A 184 -25.54 -2.36 5.27
C SER A 184 -26.59 -1.98 4.21
N PHE A 185 -26.35 -2.27 2.93
CA PHE A 185 -27.28 -1.95 1.83
C PHE A 185 -28.14 -3.14 1.39
N GLU A 186 -27.82 -4.36 1.80
CA GLU A 186 -28.63 -5.54 1.52
C GLU A 186 -29.76 -5.58 2.54
N HIS A 187 -30.99 -5.37 2.07
CA HIS A 187 -32.17 -5.47 2.92
C HIS A 187 -32.17 -6.79 3.68
N SER A 188 -32.41 -6.72 4.99
CA SER A 188 -32.47 -7.80 5.99
C SER A 188 -33.41 -8.98 5.66
N ALA A 189 -33.97 -9.03 4.45
CA ALA A 189 -34.89 -10.04 3.95
C ALA A 189 -34.34 -10.87 2.76
N GLN A 190 -33.25 -10.47 2.11
CA GLN A 190 -32.65 -11.22 1.00
C GLN A 190 -31.23 -11.67 1.36
N GLU A 191 -31.07 -12.97 1.61
CA GLU A 191 -29.80 -13.67 1.90
C GLU A 191 -28.83 -13.73 0.71
N THR A 192 -28.80 -12.70 -0.14
CA THR A 192 -27.88 -12.64 -1.28
C THR A 192 -26.72 -11.71 -0.95
N PHE A 193 -25.83 -12.18 -0.07
CA PHE A 193 -24.54 -11.54 0.17
C PHE A 193 -23.72 -11.54 -1.12
N VAL A 194 -23.41 -10.36 -1.64
CA VAL A 194 -22.49 -10.21 -2.76
C VAL A 194 -21.08 -10.00 -2.22
N ASP A 195 -20.29 -11.07 -2.25
CA ASP A 195 -18.90 -11.02 -1.83
C ASP A 195 -18.10 -10.03 -2.72
N PRO A 196 -17.43 -9.01 -2.13
CA PRO A 196 -16.74 -7.96 -2.88
C PRO A 196 -15.51 -8.46 -3.66
N LEU A 197 -14.93 -9.62 -3.31
CA LEU A 197 -13.83 -10.25 -4.07
C LEU A 197 -14.31 -11.16 -5.21
N SER A 198 -15.60 -11.47 -5.30
CA SER A 198 -16.14 -12.37 -6.33
C SER A 198 -15.69 -11.97 -7.73
N ASN A 199 -15.74 -10.67 -8.05
CA ASN A 199 -15.35 -10.15 -9.35
C ASN A 199 -13.84 -10.32 -9.64
N VAL A 200 -12.99 -10.24 -8.61
CA VAL A 200 -11.55 -10.48 -8.76
C VAL A 200 -11.29 -11.96 -9.01
N ILE A 201 -11.94 -12.84 -8.23
CA ILE A 201 -11.81 -14.28 -8.34
C ILE A 201 -12.34 -14.77 -9.69
N GLU A 202 -13.44 -14.22 -10.19
CA GLU A 202 -14.02 -14.56 -11.49
C GLU A 202 -13.05 -14.23 -12.64
N VAL A 203 -12.49 -13.01 -12.65
CA VAL A 203 -11.46 -12.63 -13.64
C VAL A 203 -10.26 -13.56 -13.58
N MET A 204 -9.82 -13.91 -12.38
CA MET A 204 -8.70 -14.83 -12.17
C MET A 204 -9.04 -16.28 -12.54
N SER A 205 -10.29 -16.71 -12.42
CA SER A 205 -10.74 -18.06 -12.78
C SER A 205 -10.90 -18.23 -14.30
N ASN A 206 -11.22 -17.14 -15.00
CA ASN A 206 -11.40 -17.11 -16.47
C ASN A 206 -10.08 -17.01 -17.26
N LEU A 207 -8.94 -17.22 -16.63
CA LEU A 207 -7.63 -17.19 -17.29
C LEU A 207 -7.40 -18.40 -18.19
N GLN A 208 -6.70 -18.19 -19.29
CA GLN A 208 -6.32 -19.27 -20.20
C GLN A 208 -5.22 -20.15 -19.55
N PRO A 209 -5.11 -21.45 -19.90
CA PRO A 209 -4.17 -22.38 -19.25
C PRO A 209 -2.69 -21.94 -19.22
N TYR A 210 -2.28 -21.07 -20.14
CA TYR A 210 -0.92 -20.53 -20.23
C TYR A 210 -0.74 -19.17 -19.54
N GLU A 211 -1.80 -18.60 -18.97
CA GLU A 211 -1.80 -17.30 -18.30
C GLU A 211 -1.55 -17.47 -16.79
N LEU A 212 -0.75 -16.57 -16.23
CA LEU A 212 -0.53 -16.44 -14.78
C LEU A 212 -0.96 -15.05 -14.35
N MET A 213 -1.83 -14.97 -13.35
CA MET A 213 -2.14 -13.70 -12.68
C MET A 213 -1.90 -13.85 -11.19
N ALA A 214 -1.17 -12.91 -10.60
CA ALA A 214 -0.91 -12.88 -9.17
C ALA A 214 -1.30 -11.51 -8.60
N TYR A 215 -2.17 -11.54 -7.60
CA TYR A 215 -2.55 -10.40 -6.79
C TYR A 215 -1.88 -10.52 -5.42
N GLN A 216 -1.11 -9.52 -5.03
CA GLN A 216 -0.23 -9.55 -3.87
C GLN A 216 -0.55 -8.40 -2.94
N VAL A 217 -0.88 -8.72 -1.68
CA VAL A 217 -1.11 -7.78 -0.59
C VAL A 217 -0.03 -7.99 0.46
N ILE A 218 0.97 -7.11 0.46
CA ILE A 218 2.03 -7.15 1.47
C ILE A 218 1.60 -6.26 2.64
N ILE A 219 1.56 -6.84 3.84
CA ILE A 219 1.15 -6.16 5.06
C ILE A 219 2.33 -6.08 6.04
N LYS A 220 2.62 -4.88 6.52
CA LYS A 220 3.59 -4.66 7.61
C LYS A 220 2.87 -4.02 8.80
N PRO A 221 2.93 -4.64 10.00
CA PRO A 221 2.39 -4.02 11.21
C PRO A 221 3.01 -2.63 11.45
N VAL A 222 2.19 -1.70 11.92
CA VAL A 222 2.62 -0.32 12.23
C VAL A 222 2.26 0.07 13.67
N ASN A 223 3.01 1.05 14.18
CA ASN A 223 2.68 1.79 15.40
C ASN A 223 1.51 2.75 15.19
N ASP A 224 0.97 3.25 16.29
CA ASP A 224 -0.18 4.14 16.34
C ASP A 224 0.09 5.59 15.89
N ASP A 225 1.31 5.90 15.43
CA ASP A 225 1.71 7.24 14.94
C ASP A 225 0.75 7.78 13.86
N TRP A 226 0.26 6.92 12.97
CA TRP A 226 -0.67 7.31 11.92
C TRP A 226 -2.02 7.80 12.45
N LYS A 227 -2.43 7.38 13.66
CA LYS A 227 -3.68 7.79 14.29
C LYS A 227 -3.68 9.27 14.64
N GLU A 228 -2.52 9.90 14.82
CA GLU A 228 -2.43 11.34 15.05
C GLU A 228 -2.83 12.12 13.80
N HIS A 229 -2.29 11.75 12.63
CA HIS A 229 -2.67 12.36 11.36
C HIS A 229 -4.16 12.20 11.05
N ALA A 230 -4.71 11.01 11.30
CA ALA A 230 -6.14 10.76 11.14
C ALA A 230 -7.00 11.55 12.16
N ARG A 231 -6.57 11.68 13.42
CA ARG A 231 -7.24 12.55 14.41
C ARG A 231 -7.20 14.02 13.98
N HIS A 232 -6.08 14.51 13.47
CA HIS A 232 -5.98 15.87 12.92
C HIS A 232 -6.93 16.07 11.74
N LEU A 233 -7.06 15.08 10.85
CA LEU A 233 -8.03 15.14 9.75
C LEU A 233 -9.46 15.20 10.27
N VAL A 234 -9.84 14.37 11.26
CA VAL A 234 -11.18 14.39 11.86
C VAL A 234 -11.47 15.75 12.50
N LYS A 235 -10.52 16.31 13.27
CA LYS A 235 -10.67 17.66 13.88
C LYS A 235 -10.84 18.74 12.83
N LYS A 236 -10.06 18.68 11.75
CA LYS A 236 -10.19 19.60 10.61
C LYS A 236 -11.55 19.47 9.94
N LEU A 237 -12.04 18.25 9.74
CA LEU A 237 -13.37 18.01 9.17
C LEU A 237 -14.46 18.52 10.11
N LYS A 238 -14.30 18.38 11.43
CA LYS A 238 -15.18 18.92 12.47
C LYS A 238 -15.10 20.44 12.63
N GLY A 239 -14.12 21.12 12.02
CA GLY A 239 -13.96 22.58 12.10
C GLY A 239 -13.41 23.09 13.43
N GLU A 240 -12.75 22.22 14.23
CA GLU A 240 -12.09 22.63 15.47
C GLU A 240 -10.82 23.44 15.17
N PRO A 241 -10.50 24.50 15.95
CA PRO A 241 -9.27 25.26 15.78
C PRO A 241 -8.06 24.34 16.00
N MET A 242 -7.21 24.23 14.98
CA MET A 242 -6.04 23.35 15.02
C MET A 242 -4.91 23.97 15.83
N GLU A 243 -4.57 23.36 16.95
CA GLU A 243 -3.25 23.56 17.58
C GLU A 243 -2.19 23.03 16.61
N HIS A 244 -1.51 23.94 15.91
CA HIS A 244 -0.33 23.58 15.13
C HIS A 244 0.77 23.24 16.13
N GLY A 245 1.05 21.95 16.32
CA GLY A 245 2.28 21.50 16.95
C GLY A 245 3.46 22.07 16.15
N GLU A 246 4.13 23.07 16.71
CA GLU A 246 5.25 23.75 16.06
C GLU A 246 6.35 22.72 15.71
N SER A 247 6.52 22.44 14.42
CA SER A 247 7.55 21.52 13.96
C SER A 247 8.92 22.06 14.34
N ILE A 248 9.68 21.27 15.10
CA ILE A 248 11.05 21.57 15.55
C ILE A 248 11.96 21.95 14.37
N TRP A 249 11.72 21.34 13.19
CA TRP A 249 12.39 21.67 11.94
C TRP A 249 12.02 23.05 11.39
N GLY A 250 10.76 23.47 11.56
CA GLY A 250 10.33 24.84 11.23
C GLY A 250 11.04 25.86 12.10
N LYS A 251 11.17 25.59 13.41
CA LYS A 251 11.96 26.45 14.30
C LYS A 251 13.40 26.55 13.82
N ILE A 252 14.11 25.44 13.63
CA ILE A 252 15.53 25.46 13.21
C ILE A 252 15.72 26.13 11.84
N LEU A 253 14.85 25.84 10.87
CA LEU A 253 14.97 26.37 9.51
C LEU A 253 14.63 27.87 9.42
N PHE A 254 13.76 28.39 10.28
CA PHE A 254 13.46 29.83 10.34
C PHE A 254 14.39 30.57 11.30
N THR A 255 14.84 29.93 12.38
CA THR A 255 15.65 30.55 13.43
C THR A 255 17.13 30.68 13.03
N VAL A 256 17.68 29.78 12.20
CA VAL A 256 19.08 29.92 11.72
C VAL A 256 19.21 31.08 10.71
N PRO A 257 18.35 31.22 9.69
CA PRO A 257 18.38 32.38 8.80
C PRO A 257 17.99 33.68 9.50
N SER A 258 17.02 33.67 10.42
CA SER A 258 16.64 34.89 11.15
C SER A 258 17.76 35.35 12.08
N LEU A 259 18.47 34.45 12.76
CA LEU A 259 19.59 34.82 13.64
C LEU A 259 20.78 35.37 12.84
N LEU A 260 21.01 34.86 11.62
CA LEU A 260 21.99 35.42 10.68
C LEU A 260 21.56 36.78 10.13
N LEU A 261 20.27 36.94 9.79
CA LEU A 261 19.72 38.19 9.28
C LEU A 261 19.66 39.27 10.37
N ASP A 262 19.27 38.92 11.59
CA ASP A 262 19.24 39.79 12.77
C ASP A 262 20.66 40.16 13.22
N ALA A 263 21.62 39.23 13.15
CA ALA A 263 23.03 39.55 13.37
C ALA A 263 23.57 40.54 12.32
N LEU A 264 23.18 40.38 11.05
CA LEU A 264 23.50 41.33 9.99
C LEU A 264 22.78 42.69 10.16
N PHE A 265 21.52 42.68 10.59
CA PHE A 265 20.71 43.89 10.79
C PHE A 265 21.18 44.68 12.02
N SER A 266 21.52 43.99 13.12
CA SER A 266 22.06 44.57 14.35
C SER A 266 23.48 45.13 14.19
N ALA A 267 24.27 44.59 13.24
CA ALA A 267 25.56 45.14 12.85
C ALA A 267 25.44 46.41 11.98
N PHE A 268 24.28 46.63 11.35
CA PHE A 268 24.04 47.78 10.44
C PHE A 268 23.10 48.84 11.01
N SER A 269 22.29 48.50 12.01
CA SER A 269 21.36 49.39 12.68
C SER A 269 21.41 49.12 14.18
N GLY A 270 21.83 50.13 14.95
CA GLY A 270 21.85 50.07 16.42
C GLY A 270 20.46 49.73 17.01
N PRO A 271 20.40 49.34 18.30
CA PRO A 271 19.28 48.61 18.86
C PRO A 271 17.99 49.42 18.83
N ALA A 272 16.96 48.87 18.19
CA ALA A 272 15.61 49.43 18.16
C ALA A 272 14.72 48.77 19.22
N ASP A 273 14.01 49.62 19.97
CA ASP A 273 13.14 49.30 21.10
C ASP A 273 12.04 48.26 20.82
N GLU A 274 11.81 47.40 21.80
CA GLU A 274 10.69 46.46 21.88
C GLU A 274 9.35 47.20 21.96
N LYS A 275 8.57 47.17 20.88
CA LYS A 275 7.14 47.48 20.93
C LYS A 275 6.31 46.23 21.16
N ALA A 276 5.52 46.30 22.23
CA ALA A 276 4.56 45.34 22.74
C ALA A 276 3.74 44.59 21.67
N ARG A 277 3.68 43.27 21.80
CA ARG A 277 2.68 42.43 21.13
C ARG A 277 1.36 42.50 21.92
N PRO A 278 0.20 42.79 21.29
CA PRO A 278 -1.09 42.69 21.96
C PRO A 278 -1.43 41.21 22.19
N LYS A 279 -1.89 40.89 23.41
CA LYS A 279 -2.44 39.58 23.75
C LYS A 279 -3.79 39.42 23.03
N THR A 280 -3.84 38.56 22.01
CA THR A 280 -5.08 38.14 21.37
C THR A 280 -5.93 37.38 22.39
N ARG A 281 -7.21 37.73 22.47
CA ARG A 281 -8.21 37.14 23.36
C ARG A 281 -8.31 35.63 23.14
N ALA A 282 -8.50 34.88 24.22
CA ALA A 282 -8.84 33.47 24.17
C ALA A 282 -10.27 33.34 23.64
N ASP A 283 -10.41 32.87 22.40
CA ASP A 283 -11.71 32.53 21.84
C ASP A 283 -12.21 31.21 22.46
N GLU A 284 -13.48 31.23 22.90
CA GLU A 284 -14.21 30.08 23.42
C GLU A 284 -14.19 28.91 22.42
N PRO A 285 -14.15 27.64 22.89
CA PRO A 285 -14.14 26.50 21.98
C PRO A 285 -15.44 26.49 21.18
N PRO A 286 -15.39 26.46 19.83
CA PRO A 286 -16.60 26.50 19.02
C PRO A 286 -17.48 25.28 19.33
N PRO A 287 -18.81 25.44 19.32
CA PRO A 287 -19.73 24.34 19.53
C PRO A 287 -19.45 23.24 18.50
N SER A 288 -19.53 21.97 18.92
CA SER A 288 -19.26 20.82 18.07
C SER A 288 -20.13 20.87 16.80
N LEU A 289 -19.53 21.28 15.68
CA LEU A 289 -20.20 21.47 14.38
C LEU A 289 -20.75 20.16 13.77
N MET A 290 -20.65 19.03 14.46
CA MET A 290 -21.15 17.73 14.01
C MET A 290 -22.67 17.75 13.73
N LEU A 291 -23.43 18.56 14.48
CA LEU A 291 -24.89 18.70 14.31
C LEU A 291 -25.27 19.45 13.01
N HIS A 292 -24.41 20.35 12.51
CA HIS A 292 -24.69 21.21 11.36
C HIS A 292 -24.18 20.66 10.03
N LYS A 293 -23.64 19.44 10.02
CA LYS A 293 -23.10 18.80 8.82
C LYS A 293 -24.15 18.04 8.05
N THR A 294 -23.95 17.94 6.73
CA THR A 294 -24.74 17.06 5.86
C THR A 294 -24.55 15.60 6.28
N ASP A 295 -25.54 14.74 6.00
CA ASP A 295 -25.46 13.33 6.39
C ASP A 295 -24.30 12.59 5.71
N ILE A 296 -23.90 13.03 4.50
CA ILE A 296 -22.72 12.53 3.80
C ILE A 296 -21.43 12.91 4.56
N GLU A 297 -21.31 14.15 5.03
CA GLU A 297 -20.15 14.56 5.82
C GLU A 297 -20.08 13.82 7.16
N LYS A 298 -21.23 13.63 7.82
CA LYS A 298 -21.31 12.82 9.04
C LYS A 298 -20.85 11.39 8.77
N PHE A 299 -21.34 10.75 7.70
CA PHE A 299 -20.95 9.41 7.31
C PHE A 299 -19.43 9.28 7.07
N VAL A 300 -18.82 10.26 6.40
CA VAL A 300 -17.37 10.27 6.18
C VAL A 300 -16.61 10.37 7.50
N ILE A 301 -17.02 11.28 8.40
CA ILE A 301 -16.37 11.44 9.71
C ILE A 301 -16.50 10.17 10.53
N THR A 302 -17.71 9.60 10.62
CA THR A 302 -17.97 8.35 11.35
C THR A 302 -17.16 7.18 10.78
N SER A 303 -17.00 7.10 9.45
CA SER A 303 -16.19 6.06 8.81
C SER A 303 -14.70 6.18 9.17
N ILE A 304 -14.18 7.40 9.25
CA ILE A 304 -12.79 7.65 9.67
C ILE A 304 -12.62 7.33 11.17
N GLU A 305 -13.57 7.72 12.01
CA GLU A 305 -13.55 7.41 13.46
C GLU A 305 -13.62 5.90 13.73
N ARG A 306 -14.46 5.17 13.01
CA ARG A 306 -14.49 3.70 13.05
C ARG A 306 -13.15 3.10 12.65
N SER A 307 -12.51 3.67 11.62
CA SER A 307 -11.19 3.24 11.15
C SER A 307 -10.09 3.48 12.18
N LEU A 308 -10.17 4.57 12.95
CA LEU A 308 -9.23 4.89 14.04
C LEU A 308 -9.28 3.88 15.19
N GLY A 309 -10.46 3.27 15.43
CA GLY A 309 -10.65 2.25 16.46
C GLY A 309 -10.06 0.89 16.11
N LYS A 310 -9.61 0.67 14.87
CA LYS A 310 -9.11 -0.60 14.38
C LYS A 310 -7.58 -0.63 14.30
N ILE A 311 -7.04 -1.85 14.29
CA ILE A 311 -5.64 -2.12 14.05
C ILE A 311 -5.32 -1.80 12.58
N SER A 312 -4.13 -1.26 12.32
CA SER A 312 -3.71 -0.86 10.98
C SER A 312 -2.36 -1.41 10.57
N TYR A 313 -2.19 -1.46 9.26
CA TYR A 313 -1.00 -1.95 8.57
C TYR A 313 -0.54 -0.92 7.53
N GLU A 314 0.77 -0.90 7.29
CA GLU A 314 1.31 -0.35 6.04
C GLU A 314 1.16 -1.45 4.99
N VAL A 315 0.45 -1.14 3.90
CA VAL A 315 0.04 -2.10 2.88
C VAL A 315 0.64 -1.74 1.53
N ARG A 316 1.06 -2.75 0.78
CA ARG A 316 1.45 -2.63 -0.63
C ARG A 316 0.66 -3.65 -1.44
N VAL A 317 -0.24 -3.15 -2.27
CA VAL A 317 -1.04 -3.99 -3.17
C VAL A 317 -0.42 -3.95 -4.56
N ARG A 318 -0.17 -5.12 -5.16
CA ARG A 318 0.43 -5.27 -6.49
C ARG A 318 -0.31 -6.32 -7.29
N THR A 319 -0.31 -6.15 -8.61
CA THR A 319 -0.79 -7.16 -9.55
C THR A 319 0.29 -7.43 -10.58
N LEU A 320 0.48 -8.70 -10.90
CA LEU A 320 1.33 -9.18 -11.97
C LEU A 320 0.49 -10.10 -12.87
N TYR A 321 0.50 -9.83 -14.17
CA TYR A 321 -0.09 -10.66 -15.21
C TYR A 321 1.02 -11.09 -16.17
N LEU A 322 1.28 -12.38 -16.26
CA LEU A 322 2.40 -12.97 -16.99
C LEU A 322 1.89 -14.00 -18.00
N THR A 323 2.46 -13.97 -19.20
CA THR A 323 2.15 -14.91 -20.28
C THR A 323 3.43 -15.32 -21.00
N PRO A 324 3.43 -16.45 -21.72
CA PRO A 324 4.46 -16.71 -22.73
C PRO A 324 4.61 -15.52 -23.68
N LYS A 325 5.82 -15.37 -24.23
CA LYS A 325 6.12 -14.34 -25.21
C LYS A 325 5.10 -14.37 -26.36
N ASP A 326 4.73 -13.19 -26.85
CA ASP A 326 3.77 -12.96 -27.95
C ASP A 326 2.29 -13.27 -27.66
N LYS A 327 1.95 -13.84 -26.49
CA LYS A 327 0.55 -14.14 -26.11
C LYS A 327 -0.06 -13.15 -25.12
N LEU A 328 0.60 -12.01 -24.89
CA LEU A 328 0.17 -11.05 -23.88
C LEU A 328 -1.04 -10.23 -24.35
N ASN A 329 -2.24 -10.66 -23.97
CA ASN A 329 -3.46 -9.89 -24.22
C ASN A 329 -3.73 -8.85 -23.13
N LYS A 330 -3.07 -7.69 -23.24
CA LYS A 330 -3.27 -6.56 -22.30
C LYS A 330 -4.63 -5.89 -22.48
N ALA A 331 -5.14 -5.83 -23.72
CA ALA A 331 -6.36 -5.11 -24.04
C ALA A 331 -7.59 -5.70 -23.37
N LEU A 332 -7.61 -7.03 -23.21
CA LEU A 332 -8.69 -7.74 -22.52
C LEU A 332 -8.47 -7.78 -21.00
N ARG A 333 -7.32 -8.29 -20.55
CA ARG A 333 -7.11 -8.64 -19.13
C ARG A 333 -6.88 -7.45 -18.20
N VAL A 334 -6.28 -6.36 -18.69
CA VAL A 334 -5.99 -5.21 -17.85
C VAL A 334 -7.28 -4.46 -17.45
N PRO A 335 -8.22 -4.16 -18.37
CA PRO A 335 -9.51 -3.59 -17.98
C PRO A 335 -10.34 -4.49 -17.07
N GLU A 336 -10.30 -5.82 -17.26
CA GLU A 336 -11.01 -6.79 -16.40
C GLU A 336 -10.58 -6.67 -14.93
N ILE A 337 -9.27 -6.75 -14.64
CA ILE A 337 -8.77 -6.65 -13.26
C ILE A 337 -8.93 -5.24 -12.68
N VAL A 338 -8.78 -4.21 -13.52
CA VAL A 338 -9.02 -2.82 -13.09
C VAL A 338 -10.49 -2.57 -12.78
N GLY A 339 -11.40 -3.14 -13.55
CA GLY A 339 -12.84 -3.11 -13.29
C GLY A 339 -13.20 -3.85 -12.01
N ALA A 340 -12.64 -5.03 -11.80
CA ALA A 340 -12.88 -5.82 -10.59
C ALA A 340 -12.47 -5.09 -9.30
N LEU A 341 -11.31 -4.40 -9.31
CA LEU A 341 -10.82 -3.64 -8.15
C LEU A 341 -11.53 -2.30 -7.94
N ARG A 342 -12.30 -1.80 -8.92
CA ARG A 342 -13.13 -0.59 -8.74
C ARG A 342 -14.32 -0.81 -7.81
N ASN A 343 -14.70 -2.04 -7.50
CA ASN A 343 -15.79 -2.32 -6.55
C ASN A 343 -15.46 -1.85 -5.13
N PHE A 344 -14.18 -1.68 -4.81
CA PHE A 344 -13.70 -1.13 -3.54
C PHE A 344 -13.68 0.40 -3.51
N ASP A 345 -14.04 1.06 -4.62
CA ASP A 345 -14.09 2.51 -4.72
C ASP A 345 -15.42 3.05 -4.18
N ASP A 346 -15.32 4.07 -3.34
CA ASP A 346 -16.45 4.92 -2.98
C ASP A 346 -16.17 6.38 -3.39
N ILE A 347 -17.22 7.09 -3.80
CA ILE A 347 -17.11 8.49 -4.26
C ILE A 347 -16.76 9.42 -3.08
N ASN A 348 -17.39 9.19 -1.94
CA ASN A 348 -17.25 9.99 -0.72
C ASN A 348 -16.02 9.55 0.08
N LEU A 349 -15.74 8.25 0.17
CA LEU A 349 -14.57 7.69 0.83
C LEU A 349 -13.40 7.53 -0.15
N ASN A 350 -12.55 6.53 0.06
CA ASN A 350 -11.38 6.25 -0.75
C ASN A 350 -11.64 5.12 -1.77
N GLY A 351 -10.64 4.89 -2.61
CA GLY A 351 -10.67 3.83 -3.60
C GLY A 351 -9.26 3.43 -4.04
N LEU A 352 -9.16 2.31 -4.74
CA LEU A 352 -7.92 1.79 -5.29
C LEU A 352 -7.74 2.30 -6.72
N LYS A 353 -6.60 2.93 -6.99
CA LYS A 353 -6.17 3.32 -8.33
C LYS A 353 -4.86 2.64 -8.70
N PRO A 354 -4.70 2.19 -9.96
CA PRO A 354 -3.41 1.73 -10.41
C PRO A 354 -2.45 2.92 -10.59
N ASP A 355 -1.19 2.74 -10.24
CA ASP A 355 -0.17 3.78 -10.42
C ASP A 355 0.39 3.77 -11.86
N ILE A 356 -0.28 4.51 -12.73
CA ILE A 356 0.11 4.76 -14.13
C ILE A 356 1.44 5.53 -14.21
N GLY A 357 1.70 6.37 -13.21
CA GLY A 357 2.80 7.33 -13.22
C GLY A 357 4.16 6.67 -13.20
N HIS A 358 4.33 5.58 -12.47
CA HIS A 358 5.66 5.03 -12.20
C HIS A 358 5.77 3.50 -12.22
N SER A 359 4.81 2.79 -11.63
CA SER A 359 4.86 1.32 -11.50
C SER A 359 4.19 0.59 -12.67
N TRP A 360 3.25 1.23 -13.37
CA TRP A 360 2.63 0.69 -14.57
C TRP A 360 3.67 0.40 -15.65
N THR A 361 3.73 -0.86 -16.07
CA THR A 361 4.72 -1.40 -17.01
C THR A 361 4.43 -1.08 -18.47
N ASP A 362 3.37 -0.30 -18.74
CA ASP A 362 3.08 0.26 -20.07
C ASP A 362 3.28 1.79 -20.05
N LYS A 363 3.39 2.41 -21.21
CA LYS A 363 3.41 3.88 -21.31
C LYS A 363 2.94 4.32 -22.69
N ALA A 364 1.90 5.13 -22.72
CA ALA A 364 1.52 5.84 -23.93
C ALA A 364 2.52 6.98 -24.23
N TYR A 365 2.74 7.24 -25.52
CA TYR A 365 3.47 8.42 -25.97
C TYR A 365 2.65 9.69 -25.69
N LYS A 366 3.31 10.83 -25.47
CA LYS A 366 2.62 12.10 -25.19
C LYS A 366 2.51 13.00 -26.42
N ILE A 367 3.58 13.12 -27.19
CA ILE A 367 3.72 14.09 -28.28
C ILE A 367 3.82 13.36 -29.63
N SER A 368 4.81 12.47 -29.76
CA SER A 368 5.01 11.71 -31.00
C SER A 368 5.62 10.36 -30.68
N GLU A 369 5.00 9.31 -31.21
CA GLU A 369 5.48 7.94 -31.03
C GLU A 369 6.94 7.81 -31.49
N LYS A 370 7.26 8.32 -32.69
CA LYS A 370 8.60 8.16 -33.29
C LYS A 370 9.72 8.83 -32.48
N LEU A 371 9.48 10.03 -31.97
CA LEU A 371 10.50 10.78 -31.20
C LEU A 371 10.70 10.21 -29.80
N GLU A 372 9.62 9.72 -29.17
CA GLU A 372 9.65 9.23 -27.80
C GLU A 372 10.02 7.74 -27.72
N GLN A 373 9.95 6.96 -28.81
CA GLN A 373 10.26 5.52 -28.84
C GLN A 373 11.54 5.11 -28.08
N PRO A 374 12.73 5.71 -28.30
CA PRO A 374 13.94 5.27 -27.59
C PRO A 374 13.83 5.51 -26.08
N TYR A 375 13.32 6.67 -25.66
CA TYR A 375 13.11 7.01 -24.26
C TYR A 375 12.03 6.14 -23.61
N LEU A 376 10.93 5.86 -24.32
CA LEU A 376 9.84 5.01 -23.85
C LEU A 376 10.32 3.58 -23.64
N ARG A 377 11.06 3.00 -24.59
CA ARG A 377 11.63 1.64 -24.47
C ARG A 377 12.51 1.52 -23.22
N MET A 378 13.43 2.47 -23.03
CA MET A 378 14.31 2.46 -21.84
C MET A 378 13.52 2.56 -20.53
N ASN A 379 12.53 3.44 -20.46
CA ASN A 379 11.71 3.59 -19.27
C ASN A 379 10.82 2.38 -18.99
N ILE A 380 10.18 1.82 -20.02
CA ILE A 380 9.35 0.62 -19.91
C ILE A 380 10.20 -0.54 -19.41
N LEU A 381 11.39 -0.73 -19.99
CA LEU A 381 12.33 -1.77 -19.56
C LEU A 381 12.75 -1.59 -18.10
N LYS A 382 13.11 -0.37 -17.70
CA LYS A 382 13.46 -0.05 -16.30
C LYS A 382 12.29 -0.36 -15.36
N ARG A 383 11.06 0.01 -15.72
CA ARG A 383 9.85 -0.26 -14.94
C ARG A 383 9.55 -1.75 -14.83
N LYS A 384 9.62 -2.49 -15.94
CA LYS A 384 9.47 -3.96 -15.94
C LYS A 384 10.49 -4.60 -15.01
N ARG A 385 11.78 -4.27 -15.14
CA ARG A 385 12.84 -4.77 -14.25
C ARG A 385 12.57 -4.46 -12.78
N HIS A 386 12.16 -3.24 -12.46
CA HIS A 386 11.82 -2.84 -11.09
C HIS A 386 10.59 -3.60 -10.57
N MET A 387 9.53 -3.68 -11.36
CA MET A 387 8.28 -4.36 -11.00
C MET A 387 8.53 -5.83 -10.71
N LEU A 388 9.23 -6.55 -11.61
CA LEU A 388 9.54 -7.96 -11.43
C LEU A 388 10.40 -8.19 -10.18
N HIS A 389 11.39 -7.32 -9.94
CA HIS A 389 12.22 -7.39 -8.74
C HIS A 389 11.41 -7.19 -7.46
N TYR A 390 10.54 -6.17 -7.42
CA TYR A 390 9.71 -5.89 -6.25
C TYR A 390 8.71 -7.01 -5.96
N PHE A 391 8.10 -7.56 -7.02
CA PHE A 391 7.12 -8.63 -6.93
C PHE A 391 7.78 -9.94 -6.46
N ARG A 392 8.94 -10.31 -7.00
CA ARG A 392 9.67 -11.54 -6.62
C ARG A 392 10.18 -11.50 -5.17
N VAL A 393 10.80 -10.39 -4.76
CA VAL A 393 11.32 -10.27 -3.38
C VAL A 393 10.18 -10.11 -2.36
N ARG A 394 8.97 -9.70 -2.80
CA ARG A 394 7.88 -9.23 -1.94
C ARG A 394 8.33 -8.03 -1.10
N SER A 395 9.14 -7.15 -1.68
CA SER A 395 9.75 -6.07 -0.91
C SER A 395 8.68 -5.09 -0.42
N HIS A 396 8.60 -4.86 0.88
CA HIS A 396 7.63 -3.91 1.44
C HIS A 396 8.05 -2.44 1.27
N TRP A 397 9.35 -2.13 1.31
CA TRP A 397 9.85 -0.75 1.25
C TRP A 397 10.19 -0.25 -0.15
N LYS A 398 10.34 -1.14 -1.14
CA LYS A 398 10.59 -0.76 -2.54
C LYS A 398 9.25 -0.67 -3.29
N GLY A 399 9.15 0.30 -4.19
CA GLY A 399 7.88 0.69 -4.81
C GLY A 399 7.37 2.02 -4.27
N ILE A 400 6.12 2.36 -4.58
CA ILE A 400 5.63 3.75 -4.47
C ILE A 400 4.49 3.87 -3.48
N GLY A 401 4.46 4.98 -2.75
CA GLY A 401 3.39 5.33 -1.82
C GLY A 401 3.36 4.44 -0.57
N LYS A 402 3.14 5.04 0.60
CA LYS A 402 2.77 4.30 1.80
C LYS A 402 1.25 4.31 1.89
N VAL A 403 0.63 3.16 1.73
CA VAL A 403 -0.81 3.02 1.89
C VAL A 403 -1.06 2.48 3.28
N MET A 404 -1.84 3.19 4.09
CA MET A 404 -2.28 2.69 5.38
C MET A 404 -3.67 2.10 5.20
N MET A 405 -3.89 0.90 5.72
CA MET A 405 -5.21 0.27 5.76
C MET A 405 -5.44 -0.35 7.12
N ASN A 406 -6.67 -0.25 7.59
CA ASN A 406 -7.10 -0.98 8.78
C ASN A 406 -7.41 -2.46 8.45
N THR A 407 -7.64 -3.27 9.48
CA THR A 407 -7.98 -4.69 9.33
C THR A 407 -9.28 -4.92 8.54
N GLU A 408 -10.26 -4.02 8.62
CA GLU A 408 -11.54 -4.11 7.90
C GLU A 408 -11.36 -3.91 6.38
N GLU A 409 -10.59 -2.91 6.00
CA GLU A 409 -10.19 -2.62 4.62
C GLU A 409 -9.36 -3.78 4.06
N LEU A 410 -8.42 -4.30 4.84
CA LEU A 410 -7.61 -5.46 4.45
C LEU A 410 -8.45 -6.71 4.23
N ALA A 411 -9.36 -7.01 5.15
CA ALA A 411 -10.29 -8.13 5.03
C ALA A 411 -11.25 -7.98 3.85
N SER A 412 -11.53 -6.75 3.41
CA SER A 412 -12.36 -6.50 2.23
C SER A 412 -11.61 -6.81 0.92
N ILE A 413 -10.30 -6.52 0.85
CA ILE A 413 -9.49 -6.72 -0.36
C ILE A 413 -8.78 -8.08 -0.41
N PHE A 414 -8.79 -8.82 0.69
CA PHE A 414 -8.22 -10.15 0.78
C PHE A 414 -8.98 -10.96 1.82
N HIS A 415 -9.76 -11.92 1.37
CA HIS A 415 -10.43 -12.96 2.15
C HIS A 415 -10.67 -14.19 1.27
N PHE A 416 -11.03 -15.30 1.89
CA PHE A 416 -11.42 -16.53 1.19
C PHE A 416 -12.84 -16.40 0.64
N PRO A 417 -13.15 -17.01 -0.52
CA PRO A 417 -14.47 -16.86 -1.12
C PRO A 417 -15.55 -17.33 -0.16
N GLN A 418 -16.64 -16.57 -0.10
CA GLN A 418 -17.83 -16.96 0.64
C GLN A 418 -18.90 -17.50 -0.32
N VAL A 419 -19.52 -18.61 0.03
CA VAL A 419 -20.73 -19.09 -0.63
C VAL A 419 -21.94 -18.69 0.22
N PRO A 420 -23.01 -18.14 -0.37
CA PRO A 420 -24.23 -17.85 0.37
C PRO A 420 -24.77 -19.13 1.04
N HIS A 421 -25.16 -19.04 2.32
CA HIS A 421 -25.69 -20.17 3.10
C HIS A 421 -26.86 -20.89 2.39
N SER A 422 -27.70 -20.12 1.70
CA SER A 422 -28.80 -20.64 0.87
C SER A 422 -28.34 -21.56 -0.26
N ARG A 423 -27.19 -21.26 -0.89
CA ARG A 423 -26.57 -22.10 -1.92
C ARG A 423 -25.87 -23.31 -1.30
N VAL A 424 -25.25 -23.16 -0.12
CA VAL A 424 -24.64 -24.29 0.62
C VAL A 424 -25.69 -25.35 0.98
N SER A 425 -26.82 -24.95 1.56
CA SER A 425 -27.92 -25.87 1.88
C SER A 425 -28.48 -26.60 0.65
N GLN A 426 -28.56 -25.92 -0.50
CA GLN A 426 -28.97 -26.53 -1.76
C GLN A 426 -27.92 -27.53 -2.29
N LEU A 427 -26.63 -27.17 -2.24
CA LEU A 427 -25.55 -28.05 -2.69
C LEU A 427 -25.40 -29.29 -1.81
N GLU A 428 -25.54 -29.14 -0.48
CA GLU A 428 -25.57 -30.28 0.46
C GLU A 428 -26.77 -31.19 0.23
N ARG A 429 -27.96 -30.63 -0.06
CA ARG A 429 -29.13 -31.44 -0.42
C ARG A 429 -28.89 -32.21 -1.72
N VAL A 430 -28.28 -31.59 -2.74
CA VAL A 430 -28.00 -32.25 -4.02
C VAL A 430 -26.93 -33.33 -3.88
N SER A 431 -25.87 -33.10 -3.09
CA SER A 431 -24.83 -34.10 -2.84
C SER A 431 -25.35 -35.27 -2.00
N ALA A 432 -26.20 -35.01 -1.00
CA ALA A 432 -26.87 -36.05 -0.20
C ALA A 432 -27.81 -36.92 -1.05
N VAL A 433 -28.57 -36.33 -1.98
CA VAL A 433 -29.44 -37.06 -2.92
C VAL A 433 -28.63 -37.94 -3.89
N LYS A 434 -27.44 -37.50 -4.30
CA LYS A 434 -26.53 -38.31 -5.14
C LYS A 434 -25.79 -39.40 -4.38
N ALA A 435 -25.57 -39.22 -3.09
CA ALA A 435 -24.83 -40.16 -2.24
C ALA A 435 -25.69 -41.34 -1.73
N ALA A 436 -27.02 -41.23 -1.76
CA ALA A 436 -27.90 -42.33 -1.40
C ALA A 436 -28.11 -43.27 -2.62
N PRO A 437 -27.59 -44.52 -2.60
CA PRO A 437 -27.99 -45.51 -3.60
C PRO A 437 -29.47 -45.88 -3.38
N PRO A 438 -30.27 -46.05 -4.45
CA PRO A 438 -31.62 -46.57 -4.30
C PRO A 438 -31.56 -48.00 -3.74
N MET A 439 -32.09 -48.16 -2.53
CA MET A 439 -32.35 -49.45 -1.89
C MET A 439 -33.55 -50.11 -2.58
N ASP A 440 -33.34 -50.64 -3.78
CA ASP A 440 -34.20 -51.68 -4.36
C ASP A 440 -33.50 -52.27 -5.61
N LEU A 441 -32.58 -53.19 -5.37
CA LEU A 441 -32.19 -54.18 -6.37
C LEU A 441 -32.78 -55.52 -5.91
N PRO A 442 -33.79 -56.08 -6.62
CA PRO A 442 -34.26 -57.41 -6.30
C PRO A 442 -33.15 -58.41 -6.62
N ILE A 443 -32.67 -59.08 -5.58
CA ILE A 443 -31.79 -60.25 -5.70
C ILE A 443 -32.61 -61.33 -6.43
N LYS A 444 -32.17 -61.69 -7.63
CA LYS A 444 -32.59 -62.92 -8.32
C LYS A 444 -31.47 -63.94 -8.25
#